data_AF-A0A0G1NAC1-F1
#
_entry.id   AF-A0A0G1NAC1-F1
#
_cell.length_a   1.000
_cell.length_b   1.000
_cell.length_c   1.000
_cell.angle_alpha   90.00
_cell.angle_beta   90.00
_cell.angle_gamma   90.00
#
_symmetry.space_group_name_H-M   'P 1'
#
loop_
_entity.id
_entity.type
_entity.pdbx_description
1 polymer ?
#
loop_
_entity_poly.entity_id
_entity_poly.type
_entity_poly.pdbx_seq_one_letter_code
_entity_poly.pdbx_strand_id
1 'polypeptide(L)'
;MSSKEKVIPQNGFKTINFIQFSFYTLFFVTPLLLWPFTSEVFEFNKMMFVYAMTIIIAAAWAIRSFQEKKFEIARTPLDLPLMLFLTSQIASTIFSIDRHTSLWGYYSRFHGGLVSTLCYVILFYALVTHFSGQAKAVRNLLYTILATAAITSFYALLERMGIDKHIWVQDVQNRVFSTLGQPNWLSAYLVAILPLSLFGAMNTKNLNLRLLNIFLSLLFLTAIIFTRSQSGIGAMAVVLIAFAIIASVQKKQIKILLGLAVLLAAILFVKSAAVA
;
A
#
# COMPACT_ATOMS: atom_id res chain seq x y z
N MET A 1 23.88 27.34 30.08
CA MET A 1 24.00 26.02 29.41
C MET A 1 23.53 26.19 27.99
N SER A 2 24.47 26.33 27.05
CA SER A 2 24.19 26.60 25.64
C SER A 2 23.64 25.33 24.97
N SER A 3 22.42 25.44 24.43
CA SER A 3 21.82 24.46 23.52
C SER A 3 22.67 24.40 22.25
N LYS A 4 23.60 23.44 22.18
CA LYS A 4 24.31 23.13 20.93
C LYS A 4 23.26 22.75 19.88
N GLU A 5 22.99 23.64 18.95
CA GLU A 5 22.33 23.30 17.70
C GLU A 5 23.13 22.17 17.05
N LYS A 6 22.49 21.02 16.88
CA LYS A 6 23.05 19.91 16.11
C LYS A 6 23.17 20.38 14.66
N VAL A 7 24.37 20.83 14.27
CA VAL A 7 24.71 21.08 12.88
C VAL A 7 24.73 19.73 12.16
N ILE A 8 23.66 19.41 11.44
CA ILE A 8 23.59 18.22 10.59
C ILE A 8 24.48 18.49 9.37
N PRO A 9 25.52 17.68 9.11
CA PRO A 9 26.39 17.90 7.95
C PRO A 9 25.57 17.84 6.66
N GLN A 10 25.86 18.74 5.69
CA GLN A 10 25.08 18.87 4.45
C GLN A 10 24.95 17.56 3.64
N ASN A 11 25.91 16.63 3.78
CA ASN A 11 25.87 15.30 3.16
C ASN A 11 24.78 14.39 3.77
N GLY A 12 24.50 14.51 5.07
CA GLY A 12 23.41 13.77 5.71
C GLY A 12 22.05 14.16 5.16
N PHE A 13 21.85 15.46 4.90
CA PHE A 13 20.60 15.98 4.30
C PHE A 13 20.36 15.44 2.88
N LYS A 14 21.40 15.37 2.03
CA LYS A 14 21.29 14.78 0.69
C LYS A 14 20.91 13.30 0.74
N THR A 15 21.49 12.54 1.68
CA THR A 15 21.24 11.10 1.80
C THR A 15 19.83 10.79 2.29
N ILE A 16 19.28 11.60 3.22
CA ILE A 16 17.88 11.48 3.67
C ILE A 16 16.92 11.69 2.50
N ASN A 17 17.13 12.76 1.70
CA ASN A 17 16.28 13.04 0.54
C ASN A 17 16.35 11.91 -0.50
N PHE A 18 17.54 11.32 -0.70
CA PHE A 18 17.70 10.15 -1.57
C PHE A 18 16.87 8.96 -1.07
N ILE A 19 16.97 8.61 0.21
CA ILE A 19 16.18 7.52 0.82
C ILE A 19 14.68 7.78 0.64
N GLN A 20 14.22 9.00 0.89
CA GLN A 20 12.81 9.36 0.72
C GLN A 20 12.36 9.25 -0.74
N PHE A 21 13.19 9.71 -1.68
CA PHE A 21 12.90 9.58 -3.10
C PHE A 21 12.85 8.10 -3.53
N SER A 22 13.76 7.27 -3.02
CA SER A 22 13.71 5.82 -3.22
C SER A 22 12.39 5.23 -2.70
N PHE A 23 11.86 5.67 -1.56
CA PHE A 23 10.53 5.26 -1.11
C PHE A 23 9.42 5.74 -2.03
N TYR A 24 9.46 6.98 -2.54
CA TYR A 24 8.48 7.42 -3.52
C TYR A 24 8.52 6.53 -4.78
N THR A 25 9.71 6.22 -5.30
CA THR A 25 9.86 5.30 -6.43
C THR A 25 9.33 3.90 -6.09
N LEU A 26 9.64 3.38 -4.92
CA LEU A 26 9.16 2.07 -4.46
C LEU A 26 7.63 2.01 -4.46
N PHE A 27 6.96 2.95 -3.80
CA PHE A 27 5.50 2.98 -3.71
C PHE A 27 4.84 3.32 -5.05
N PHE A 28 5.51 4.10 -5.90
CA PHE A 28 4.96 4.48 -7.20
C PHE A 28 5.00 3.34 -8.21
N VAL A 29 6.16 2.69 -8.33
CA VAL A 29 6.46 1.73 -9.39
C VAL A 29 5.92 0.34 -9.05
N THR A 30 6.01 -0.10 -7.79
CA THR A 30 5.67 -1.50 -7.43
C THR A 30 4.25 -1.89 -7.87
N PRO A 31 3.18 -1.12 -7.62
CA PRO A 31 1.84 -1.53 -8.05
C PRO A 31 1.67 -1.53 -9.57
N LEU A 32 2.42 -0.70 -10.30
CA LEU A 32 2.33 -0.55 -11.76
C LEU A 32 3.22 -1.54 -12.53
N LEU A 33 4.22 -2.10 -11.87
CA LEU A 33 5.24 -2.94 -12.52
C LEU A 33 4.63 -4.27 -12.96
N LEU A 34 4.58 -4.47 -14.28
CA LEU A 34 4.28 -5.75 -14.93
C LEU A 34 5.28 -5.94 -16.06
N TRP A 35 5.71 -7.19 -16.29
CA TRP A 35 6.69 -7.50 -17.32
C TRP A 35 6.32 -8.79 -18.06
N PRO A 36 5.75 -8.72 -19.27
CA PRO A 36 5.20 -9.88 -19.98
C PRO A 36 6.23 -10.95 -20.40
N PHE A 37 7.52 -10.63 -20.40
CA PHE A 37 8.57 -11.55 -20.87
C PHE A 37 9.10 -12.50 -19.78
N THR A 38 8.48 -12.50 -18.59
CA THR A 38 8.83 -13.42 -17.50
C THR A 38 7.76 -14.48 -17.34
N SER A 39 8.13 -15.66 -16.82
CA SER A 39 7.20 -16.79 -16.62
C SER A 39 6.05 -16.46 -15.67
N GLU A 40 6.25 -15.48 -14.78
CA GLU A 40 5.20 -14.89 -13.97
C GLU A 40 5.23 -13.37 -14.17
N VAL A 41 4.14 -12.85 -14.76
CA VAL A 41 4.09 -11.51 -15.35
C VAL A 41 3.98 -10.41 -14.29
N PHE A 42 3.38 -10.70 -13.13
CA PHE A 42 2.92 -9.67 -12.21
C PHE A 42 3.73 -9.62 -10.92
N GLU A 43 3.65 -10.66 -10.10
CA GLU A 43 4.15 -10.66 -8.73
C GLU A 43 5.68 -10.78 -8.64
N PHE A 44 6.29 -11.63 -9.47
CA PHE A 44 7.72 -11.86 -9.54
C PHE A 44 8.47 -10.55 -9.78
N ASN A 45 8.06 -9.80 -10.82
CA ASN A 45 8.69 -8.54 -11.19
C ASN A 45 8.59 -7.51 -10.05
N LYS A 46 7.43 -7.43 -9.40
CA LYS A 46 7.21 -6.57 -8.23
C LYS A 46 8.14 -6.94 -7.08
N MET A 47 8.27 -8.23 -6.77
CA MET A 47 9.11 -8.68 -5.67
C MET A 47 10.60 -8.50 -5.95
N MET A 48 11.07 -8.78 -7.17
CA MET A 48 12.45 -8.48 -7.56
C MET A 48 12.76 -6.99 -7.43
N PHE A 49 11.83 -6.13 -7.83
CA PHE A 49 11.96 -4.68 -7.67
C PHE A 49 11.98 -4.26 -6.18
N VAL A 50 11.11 -4.83 -5.34
CA VAL A 50 11.13 -4.59 -3.89
C VAL A 50 12.46 -5.03 -3.28
N TYR A 51 13.03 -6.16 -3.69
CA TYR A 51 14.34 -6.62 -3.21
C TYR A 51 15.45 -5.67 -3.62
N ALA A 52 15.51 -5.26 -4.89
CA ALA A 52 16.49 -4.30 -5.39
C ALA A 52 16.39 -2.96 -4.64
N MET A 53 15.17 -2.44 -4.46
CA MET A 53 14.92 -1.21 -3.73
C MET A 53 15.27 -1.32 -2.25
N THR A 54 15.03 -2.47 -1.63
CA THR A 54 15.45 -2.73 -0.24
C THR A 54 16.97 -2.64 -0.11
N ILE A 55 17.72 -3.25 -1.03
CA ILE A 55 19.18 -3.17 -1.05
C ILE A 55 19.65 -1.72 -1.20
N ILE A 56 19.07 -0.97 -2.14
CA ILE A 56 19.41 0.45 -2.36
C ILE A 56 19.15 1.30 -1.11
N ILE A 57 17.97 1.15 -0.49
CA ILE A 57 17.57 1.90 0.70
C ILE A 57 18.45 1.50 1.91
N ALA A 58 18.68 0.20 2.11
CA ALA A 58 19.53 -0.30 3.18
C ALA A 58 20.99 0.16 3.03
N ALA A 59 21.53 0.13 1.81
CA ALA A 59 22.87 0.63 1.52
C ALA A 59 22.98 2.14 1.79
N ALA A 60 22.01 2.93 1.32
CA ALA A 60 21.97 4.37 1.60
C ALA A 60 21.86 4.67 3.10
N TRP A 61 21.04 3.91 3.83
CA TRP A 61 20.91 4.03 5.28
C TRP A 61 22.21 3.63 6.01
N ALA A 62 22.88 2.56 5.58
CA ALA A 62 24.17 2.16 6.12
C ALA A 62 25.24 3.23 5.90
N ILE A 63 25.36 3.75 4.66
CA ILE A 63 26.29 4.84 4.31
C ILE A 63 26.05 6.06 5.20
N ARG A 64 24.79 6.49 5.34
CA ARG A 64 24.42 7.60 6.24
C ARG A 64 24.86 7.32 7.68
N SER A 65 24.59 6.12 8.18
CA SER A 65 24.91 5.74 9.55
C SER A 65 26.42 5.74 9.83
N PHE A 66 27.23 5.32 8.84
CA PHE A 66 28.69 5.43 8.90
C PHE A 66 29.17 6.89 8.89
N GLN A 67 28.61 7.72 7.99
CA GLN A 67 28.97 9.15 7.89
C GLN A 67 28.61 9.92 9.17
N GLU A 68 27.46 9.63 9.76
CA GLU A 68 26.98 10.26 11.01
C GLU A 68 27.56 9.58 12.26
N LYS A 69 28.32 8.49 12.11
CA LYS A 69 28.86 7.64 13.19
C LYS A 69 27.79 7.23 14.21
N LYS A 70 26.54 7.09 13.75
CA LYS A 70 25.38 6.78 14.57
C LYS A 70 24.40 5.95 13.77
N PHE A 71 24.03 4.78 14.31
CA PHE A 71 22.94 4.00 13.77
C PHE A 71 21.64 4.41 14.47
N GLU A 72 20.81 5.17 13.75
CA GLU A 72 19.51 5.60 14.26
C GLU A 72 18.43 4.59 13.86
N ILE A 73 17.75 3.99 14.84
CA ILE A 73 16.53 3.22 14.63
C ILE A 73 15.43 3.88 15.45
N ALA A 74 14.35 4.30 14.79
CA ALA A 74 13.17 4.77 15.49
C ALA A 74 12.46 3.60 16.18
N ARG A 75 12.28 3.70 17.51
CA ARG A 75 11.51 2.72 18.29
C ARG A 75 10.02 2.95 18.09
N THR A 76 9.27 1.88 17.91
CA THR A 76 7.83 1.94 17.68
C THR A 76 7.09 0.97 18.60
N PRO A 77 5.81 1.20 18.94
CA PRO A 77 5.00 0.21 19.65
C PRO A 77 4.79 -1.07 18.83
N LEU A 78 5.09 -1.06 17.53
CA LEU A 78 5.03 -2.22 16.65
C LEU A 78 6.29 -3.08 16.69
N ASP A 79 7.35 -2.65 17.39
CA ASP A 79 8.61 -3.39 17.46
C ASP A 79 8.41 -4.82 17.99
N LEU A 80 7.67 -4.98 19.10
CA LEU A 80 7.43 -6.30 19.68
C LEU A 80 6.58 -7.20 18.76
N PRO A 81 5.39 -6.77 18.27
CA PRO A 81 4.62 -7.56 17.30
C PRO A 81 5.42 -7.94 16.06
N LEU A 82 6.18 -7.01 15.49
CA LEU A 82 6.98 -7.22 14.28
C LEU A 82 8.09 -8.25 14.52
N MET A 83 8.81 -8.14 15.64
CA MET A 83 9.89 -9.07 15.98
C MET A 83 9.36 -10.46 16.34
N LEU A 84 8.22 -10.55 17.03
CA LEU A 84 7.55 -11.84 17.28
C LEU A 84 7.11 -12.50 15.97
N PHE A 85 6.53 -11.73 15.05
CA PHE A 85 6.16 -12.24 13.73
C PHE A 85 7.39 -12.68 12.91
N LEU A 86 8.46 -11.88 12.87
CA LEU A 86 9.69 -12.27 12.17
C LEU A 86 10.31 -13.55 12.78
N THR A 87 10.35 -13.64 14.11
CA THR A 87 10.87 -14.82 14.80
C THR A 87 10.04 -16.05 14.50
N SER A 88 8.70 -15.92 14.42
CA SER A 88 7.85 -17.04 14.04
C SER A 88 8.06 -17.48 12.59
N GLN A 89 8.30 -16.54 11.66
CA GLN A 89 8.64 -16.87 10.26
C GLN A 89 10.01 -17.57 10.16
N ILE A 90 11.00 -17.15 10.94
CA ILE A 90 12.31 -17.81 11.02
C ILE A 90 12.16 -19.24 11.55
N ALA A 91 11.44 -19.42 12.66
CA ALA A 91 11.19 -20.73 13.23
C ALA A 91 10.44 -21.64 12.23
N SER A 92 9.38 -21.12 11.61
CA SER A 92 8.62 -21.83 10.57
C SER A 92 9.53 -22.26 9.42
N THR A 93 10.44 -21.41 8.96
CA THR A 93 11.38 -21.73 7.88
C THR A 93 12.38 -22.82 8.28
N ILE A 94 12.89 -22.79 9.51
CA ILE A 94 13.84 -23.79 10.02
C ILE A 94 13.18 -25.17 10.12
N PHE A 95 11.95 -25.23 10.64
CA PHE A 95 11.22 -26.48 10.86
C PHE A 95 10.35 -26.91 9.66
N SER A 96 10.37 -26.17 8.56
CA SER A 96 9.57 -26.47 7.37
C SER A 96 10.04 -27.74 6.66
N ILE A 97 9.07 -28.48 6.12
CA ILE A 97 9.29 -29.63 5.23
C ILE A 97 9.98 -29.17 3.93
N ASP A 98 9.56 -28.02 3.38
CA ASP A 98 10.18 -27.40 2.21
C ASP A 98 10.72 -26.03 2.58
N ARG A 99 12.02 -26.02 2.93
CA ARG A 99 12.72 -24.78 3.30
C ARG A 99 12.89 -23.83 2.13
N HIS A 100 12.96 -24.32 0.89
CA HIS A 100 13.14 -23.47 -0.28
C HIS A 100 11.90 -22.61 -0.49
N THR A 101 10.72 -23.25 -0.47
CA THR A 101 9.43 -22.55 -0.56
C THR A 101 9.21 -21.63 0.64
N SER A 102 9.60 -22.03 1.86
CA SER A 102 9.52 -21.14 3.03
C SER A 102 10.44 -19.92 2.95
N LEU A 103 11.61 -20.05 2.32
CA LEU A 103 12.56 -18.95 2.21
C LEU A 103 12.14 -17.93 1.13
N TRP A 104 11.77 -18.41 -0.05
CA TRP A 104 11.52 -17.59 -1.24
C TRP A 104 10.04 -17.28 -1.51
N GLY A 105 9.12 -18.08 -0.98
CA GLY A 105 7.72 -18.07 -1.37
C GLY A 105 7.41 -19.18 -2.39
N TYR A 106 6.12 -19.30 -2.73
CA TYR A 106 5.62 -20.31 -3.65
C TYR A 106 5.69 -19.80 -5.10
N TYR A 107 5.85 -20.68 -6.08
CA TYR A 107 5.81 -20.27 -7.48
C TYR A 107 4.46 -19.64 -7.83
N SER A 108 4.44 -18.52 -8.55
CA SER A 108 3.25 -17.67 -8.74
C SER A 108 2.84 -16.81 -7.52
N ARG A 109 3.51 -16.97 -6.36
CA ARG A 109 3.35 -16.18 -5.13
C ARG A 109 4.71 -15.96 -4.45
N PHE A 110 5.50 -15.08 -5.04
CA PHE A 110 6.84 -14.66 -4.61
C PHE A 110 6.87 -13.75 -3.36
N HIS A 111 5.72 -13.35 -2.84
CA HIS A 111 5.56 -12.75 -1.51
C HIS A 111 5.19 -13.80 -0.46
N GLY A 112 5.58 -13.55 0.80
CA GLY A 112 5.23 -14.41 1.94
C GLY A 112 6.32 -15.39 2.37
N GLY A 113 7.44 -15.46 1.65
CA GLY A 113 8.66 -16.14 2.13
C GLY A 113 9.43 -15.30 3.16
N LEU A 114 10.37 -15.94 3.87
CA LEU A 114 11.20 -15.29 4.87
C LEU A 114 11.98 -14.08 4.31
N VAL A 115 12.51 -14.19 3.09
CA VAL A 115 13.25 -13.08 2.44
C VAL A 115 12.36 -11.85 2.25
N SER A 116 11.13 -12.04 1.76
CA SER A 116 10.18 -10.95 1.61
C SER A 116 9.83 -10.28 2.93
N THR A 117 9.68 -11.08 4.00
CA THR A 117 9.39 -10.57 5.34
C THR A 117 10.56 -9.76 5.89
N LEU A 118 11.80 -10.25 5.72
CA LEU A 118 13.00 -9.49 6.09
C LEU A 118 13.09 -8.16 5.35
N CYS A 119 12.81 -8.14 4.04
CA CYS A 119 12.77 -6.90 3.27
C CYS A 119 11.72 -5.92 3.80
N TYR A 120 10.50 -6.39 4.09
CA TYR A 120 9.44 -5.53 4.65
C TYR A 120 9.82 -4.96 6.02
N VAL A 121 10.48 -5.74 6.88
CA VAL A 121 10.99 -5.29 8.19
C VAL A 121 12.05 -4.19 8.02
N ILE A 122 13.01 -4.39 7.12
CA ILE A 122 14.06 -3.39 6.81
C ILE A 122 13.43 -2.10 6.27
N LEU A 123 12.52 -2.23 5.30
CA LEU A 123 11.82 -1.10 4.70
C LEU A 123 10.96 -0.36 5.72
N PHE A 124 10.29 -1.07 6.64
CA PHE A 124 9.52 -0.46 7.72
C PHE A 124 10.40 0.42 8.62
N TYR A 125 11.51 -0.12 9.14
CA TYR A 125 12.40 0.65 10.02
C TYR A 125 13.09 1.80 9.28
N ALA A 126 13.50 1.59 8.03
CA ALA A 126 14.05 2.65 7.21
C ALA A 126 13.02 3.78 6.98
N LEU A 127 11.76 3.44 6.70
CA LEU A 127 10.69 4.41 6.51
C LEU A 127 10.44 5.22 7.78
N VAL A 128 10.17 4.55 8.92
CA VAL A 128 9.86 5.27 10.17
C VAL A 128 11.02 6.17 10.59
N THR A 129 12.26 5.69 10.46
CA THR A 129 13.45 6.46 10.83
C THR A 129 13.65 7.70 9.97
N HIS A 130 13.37 7.64 8.66
CA HIS A 130 13.67 8.73 7.72
C HIS A 130 12.48 9.64 7.40
N PHE A 131 11.27 9.28 7.83
CA PHE A 131 10.06 10.09 7.65
C PHE A 131 9.56 10.72 8.95
N SER A 132 9.98 10.24 10.12
CA SER A 132 9.59 10.82 11.41
C SER A 132 10.00 12.31 11.49
N GLY A 133 9.06 13.15 11.91
CA GLY A 133 9.24 14.61 11.97
C GLY A 133 9.22 15.34 10.62
N GLN A 134 9.07 14.63 9.49
CA GLN A 134 9.14 15.21 8.15
C GLN A 134 7.78 15.27 7.46
N ALA A 135 6.92 16.18 7.93
CA ALA A 135 5.54 16.30 7.45
C ALA A 135 5.42 16.47 5.93
N LYS A 136 6.33 17.22 5.29
CA LYS A 136 6.35 17.38 3.82
C LYS A 136 6.65 16.06 3.11
N ALA A 137 7.61 15.27 3.61
CA ALA A 137 7.96 13.99 3.01
C ALA A 137 6.83 12.96 3.16
N VAL A 138 6.22 12.88 4.35
CA VAL A 138 5.05 12.03 4.59
C VAL A 138 3.89 12.42 3.66
N ARG A 139 3.61 13.72 3.51
CA ARG A 139 2.57 14.19 2.59
C ARG A 139 2.87 13.80 1.14
N ASN A 140 4.11 13.95 0.70
CA ASN A 140 4.51 13.54 -0.66
C ASN A 140 4.35 12.03 -0.84
N LEU A 141 4.72 11.22 0.15
CA LEU A 141 4.52 9.76 0.11
C LEU A 141 3.04 9.40 -0.05
N LEU A 142 2.15 10.05 0.72
CA LEU A 142 0.71 9.84 0.61
C LEU A 142 0.17 10.21 -0.77
N TYR A 143 0.63 11.32 -1.35
CA TYR A 143 0.28 11.69 -2.71
C TYR A 143 0.79 10.69 -3.74
N THR A 144 2.00 10.16 -3.57
CA THR A 144 2.53 9.08 -4.41
C THR A 144 1.66 7.84 -4.36
N ILE A 145 1.29 7.38 -3.15
CA ILE A 145 0.42 6.20 -2.97
C ILE A 145 -0.95 6.43 -3.62
N LEU A 146 -1.56 7.59 -3.39
CA LEU A 146 -2.86 7.94 -3.98
C LEU A 146 -2.79 8.05 -5.50
N ALA A 147 -1.73 8.65 -6.05
CA ALA A 147 -1.54 8.79 -7.49
C ALA A 147 -1.40 7.41 -8.15
N THR A 148 -0.59 6.52 -7.59
CA THR A 148 -0.45 5.16 -8.12
C THR A 148 -1.74 4.37 -7.99
N ALA A 149 -2.44 4.45 -6.86
CA ALA A 149 -3.74 3.82 -6.71
C ALA A 149 -4.78 4.37 -7.69
N ALA A 150 -4.71 5.66 -8.04
CA ALA A 150 -5.56 6.25 -9.07
C ALA A 150 -5.28 5.62 -10.44
N ILE A 151 -4.01 5.50 -10.82
CA ILE A 151 -3.61 4.88 -12.09
C ILE A 151 -4.08 3.42 -12.15
N THR A 152 -3.83 2.62 -11.10
CA THR A 152 -4.27 1.23 -11.07
C THR A 152 -5.80 1.11 -11.12
N SER A 153 -6.52 1.98 -10.42
CA SER A 153 -7.99 1.95 -10.41
C SER A 153 -8.59 2.42 -11.73
N PHE A 154 -7.96 3.40 -12.38
CA PHE A 154 -8.36 3.85 -13.70
C PHE A 154 -8.18 2.74 -14.74
N TYR A 155 -7.05 2.05 -14.73
CA TYR A 155 -6.84 0.90 -15.61
C TYR A 155 -7.84 -0.23 -15.35
N ALA A 156 -8.23 -0.48 -14.09
CA ALA A 156 -9.32 -1.42 -13.77
C ALA A 156 -10.65 -1.02 -14.42
N LEU A 157 -10.95 0.28 -14.48
CA LEU A 157 -12.14 0.80 -15.17
C LEU A 157 -12.06 0.57 -16.69
N LEU A 158 -10.87 0.73 -17.26
CA LEU A 158 -10.60 0.45 -18.67
C LEU A 158 -10.75 -1.04 -19.01
N GLU A 159 -10.24 -1.95 -18.16
CA GLU A 159 -10.47 -3.40 -18.27
C GLU A 159 -11.97 -3.73 -18.29
N ARG A 160 -12.75 -3.11 -17.39
CA ARG A 160 -14.22 -3.25 -17.38
C ARG A 160 -14.86 -2.83 -18.71
N MET A 161 -14.30 -1.81 -19.37
CA MET A 161 -14.76 -1.35 -20.69
C MET A 161 -14.27 -2.22 -21.86
N GLY A 162 -13.43 -3.23 -21.60
CA GLY A 162 -12.93 -4.17 -22.61
C GLY A 162 -11.55 -3.89 -23.16
N ILE A 163 -10.82 -2.94 -22.59
CA ILE A 163 -9.41 -2.77 -22.91
C ILE A 163 -8.65 -4.03 -22.48
N ASP A 164 -7.78 -4.50 -23.36
CA ASP A 164 -6.90 -5.68 -23.19
C ASP A 164 -7.62 -7.01 -22.95
N LYS A 165 -8.94 -7.09 -23.16
CA LYS A 165 -9.72 -8.34 -23.02
C LYS A 165 -9.24 -9.50 -23.91
N HIS A 166 -8.55 -9.18 -25.00
CA HIS A 166 -7.99 -10.17 -25.94
C HIS A 166 -6.54 -10.55 -25.61
N ILE A 167 -5.88 -9.78 -24.74
CA ILE A 167 -4.50 -10.03 -24.29
C ILE A 167 -4.53 -11.03 -23.14
N TRP A 168 -5.50 -10.89 -22.24
CA TRP A 168 -5.62 -11.73 -21.05
C TRP A 168 -6.48 -12.97 -21.31
N VAL A 169 -6.03 -14.11 -20.79
CA VAL A 169 -6.79 -15.38 -20.83
C VAL A 169 -7.99 -15.31 -19.89
N GLN A 170 -7.87 -14.54 -18.81
CA GLN A 170 -8.92 -14.33 -17.82
C GLN A 170 -9.95 -13.32 -18.32
N ASP A 171 -11.18 -13.48 -17.85
CA ASP A 171 -12.27 -12.54 -18.11
C ASP A 171 -12.11 -11.25 -17.28
N VAL A 172 -11.23 -10.37 -17.76
CA VAL A 172 -10.92 -9.08 -17.15
C VAL A 172 -12.09 -8.10 -17.18
N GLN A 173 -13.02 -8.26 -18.14
CA GLN A 173 -14.21 -7.42 -18.20
C GLN A 173 -15.14 -7.68 -17.03
N ASN A 174 -15.38 -8.96 -16.71
CA ASN A 174 -16.23 -9.32 -15.60
C ASN A 174 -15.52 -9.23 -14.24
N ARG A 175 -14.21 -9.49 -14.18
CA ARG A 175 -13.41 -9.46 -12.95
C ARG A 175 -12.07 -8.77 -13.18
N VAL A 176 -12.08 -7.45 -12.98
CA VAL A 176 -10.90 -6.59 -13.19
C VAL A 176 -9.81 -6.91 -12.18
N PHE A 177 -8.56 -6.81 -12.61
CA PHE A 177 -7.38 -7.03 -11.76
C PHE A 177 -6.27 -6.01 -11.96
N SER A 178 -6.36 -5.17 -12.99
CA SER A 178 -5.43 -4.09 -13.30
C SER A 178 -3.98 -4.58 -13.43
N THR A 179 -3.01 -3.76 -13.03
CA THR A 179 -1.59 -4.13 -13.04
C THR A 179 -1.20 -5.10 -11.92
N LEU A 180 -2.14 -5.48 -11.05
CA LEU A 180 -1.88 -6.36 -9.91
C LEU A 180 -1.98 -7.84 -10.31
N GLY A 181 -2.62 -8.18 -11.42
CA GLY A 181 -2.67 -9.56 -11.95
C GLY A 181 -3.69 -10.48 -11.30
N GLN A 182 -4.31 -10.08 -10.18
CA GLN A 182 -5.36 -10.85 -9.54
C GLN A 182 -6.44 -9.95 -8.88
N PRO A 183 -7.75 -10.23 -9.06
CA PRO A 183 -8.80 -9.34 -8.55
C PRO A 183 -8.79 -9.17 -7.01
N ASN A 184 -8.44 -10.21 -6.26
CA ASN A 184 -8.41 -10.11 -4.79
C ASN A 184 -7.23 -9.25 -4.32
N TRP A 185 -6.08 -9.30 -5.00
CA TRP A 185 -4.94 -8.45 -4.70
C TRP A 185 -5.22 -6.97 -5.00
N LEU A 186 -5.81 -6.67 -6.16
CA LEU A 186 -6.26 -5.31 -6.46
C LEU A 186 -7.24 -4.80 -5.39
N SER A 187 -8.22 -5.62 -5.03
CA SER A 187 -9.20 -5.23 -4.01
C SER A 187 -8.54 -4.99 -2.64
N ALA A 188 -7.67 -5.90 -2.17
CA ALA A 188 -6.96 -5.74 -0.91
C ALA A 188 -6.11 -4.46 -0.88
N TYR A 189 -5.39 -4.19 -1.97
CA TYR A 189 -4.58 -2.98 -2.15
C TYR A 189 -5.44 -1.70 -2.04
N LEU A 190 -6.56 -1.63 -2.78
CA LEU A 190 -7.42 -0.45 -2.76
C LEU A 190 -8.18 -0.27 -1.45
N VAL A 191 -8.60 -1.36 -0.79
CA VAL A 191 -9.24 -1.30 0.53
C VAL A 191 -8.28 -0.72 1.58
N ALA A 192 -6.99 -1.04 1.53
CA ALA A 192 -5.99 -0.47 2.43
C ALA A 192 -5.76 1.04 2.21
N ILE A 193 -5.93 1.52 0.98
CA ILE A 193 -5.67 2.92 0.60
C ILE A 193 -6.91 3.81 0.75
N LEU A 194 -8.11 3.25 0.59
CA LEU A 194 -9.39 3.96 0.63
C LEU A 194 -9.56 4.94 1.82
N PRO A 195 -9.17 4.60 3.07
CA PRO A 195 -9.27 5.54 4.18
C PRO A 195 -8.50 6.84 3.98
N LEU A 196 -7.39 6.82 3.22
CA LEU A 196 -6.56 8.00 2.98
C LEU A 196 -7.29 9.05 2.14
N SER A 197 -7.94 8.63 1.05
CA SER A 197 -8.74 9.53 0.21
C SER A 197 -10.01 9.99 0.93
N LEU A 198 -10.67 9.12 1.70
CA LEU A 198 -11.83 9.50 2.51
C LEU A 198 -11.47 10.55 3.57
N PHE A 199 -10.33 10.36 4.26
CA PHE A 199 -9.83 11.32 5.23
C PHE A 199 -9.53 12.68 4.58
N GLY A 200 -8.89 12.67 3.41
CA GLY A 200 -8.61 13.87 2.63
C GLY A 200 -9.88 14.62 2.21
N ALA A 201 -10.92 13.89 1.78
CA ALA A 201 -12.22 14.45 1.41
C ALA A 201 -12.90 15.16 2.59
N MET A 202 -12.80 14.59 3.79
CA MET A 202 -13.45 15.16 4.99
C MET A 202 -12.72 16.35 5.61
N ASN A 203 -11.38 16.34 5.58
CA ASN A 203 -10.60 17.26 6.40
C ASN A 203 -9.96 18.41 5.61
N THR A 204 -9.95 18.34 4.28
CA THR A 204 -9.38 19.42 3.45
C THR A 204 -10.36 20.59 3.34
N LYS A 205 -9.86 21.82 3.56
CA LYS A 205 -10.64 23.06 3.40
C LYS A 205 -10.72 23.55 1.95
N ASN A 206 -9.69 23.27 1.16
CA ASN A 206 -9.64 23.64 -0.26
C ASN A 206 -10.64 22.78 -1.06
N LEU A 207 -11.55 23.43 -1.80
CA LEU A 207 -12.60 22.77 -2.54
C LEU A 207 -12.06 21.82 -3.61
N ASN A 208 -11.05 22.23 -4.39
CA ASN A 208 -10.49 21.41 -5.48
C ASN A 208 -9.85 20.13 -4.93
N LEU A 209 -9.07 20.26 -3.85
CA LEU A 209 -8.47 19.09 -3.19
C LEU A 209 -9.53 18.18 -2.55
N ARG A 210 -10.61 18.75 -2.01
CA ARG A 210 -11.74 17.98 -1.49
C ARG A 210 -12.42 17.18 -2.62
N LEU A 211 -12.74 17.83 -3.74
CA LEU A 211 -13.37 17.19 -4.90
C LEU A 211 -12.48 16.09 -5.49
N LEU A 212 -11.16 16.33 -5.58
CA LEU A 212 -10.20 15.31 -6.00
C LEU A 212 -10.23 14.08 -5.09
N ASN A 213 -10.22 14.27 -3.77
CA ASN A 213 -10.27 13.15 -2.82
C ASN A 213 -11.61 12.40 -2.84
N ILE A 214 -12.72 13.09 -3.08
CA ILE A 214 -14.03 12.47 -3.30
C ILE A 214 -13.98 11.61 -4.57
N PHE A 215 -13.49 12.18 -5.68
CA PHE A 215 -13.32 11.47 -6.94
C PHE A 215 -12.45 10.22 -6.78
N LEU A 216 -11.30 10.33 -6.11
CA LEU A 216 -10.41 9.19 -5.82
C LEU A 216 -11.12 8.11 -4.99
N SER A 217 -11.87 8.51 -3.96
CA SER A 217 -12.61 7.56 -3.12
C SER A 217 -13.66 6.81 -3.94
N LEU A 218 -14.40 7.52 -4.81
CA LEU A 218 -15.38 6.89 -5.70
C LEU A 218 -14.70 5.97 -6.71
N LEU A 219 -13.58 6.38 -7.30
CA LEU A 219 -12.80 5.57 -8.22
C LEU A 219 -12.28 4.27 -7.56
N PHE A 220 -11.82 4.34 -6.32
CA PHE A 220 -11.35 3.17 -5.58
C PHE A 220 -12.51 2.23 -5.24
N LEU A 221 -13.65 2.78 -4.80
CA LEU A 221 -14.85 1.99 -4.50
C LEU A 221 -15.37 1.26 -5.75
N THR A 222 -15.45 1.94 -6.90
CA THR A 222 -15.92 1.32 -8.15
C THR A 222 -14.96 0.22 -8.61
N ALA A 223 -13.65 0.47 -8.58
CA ALA A 223 -12.66 -0.55 -8.90
C ALA A 223 -12.75 -1.76 -7.97
N ILE A 224 -12.89 -1.55 -6.65
CA ILE A 224 -13.12 -2.64 -5.67
C ILE A 224 -14.35 -3.47 -6.04
N ILE A 225 -15.48 -2.83 -6.36
CA ILE A 225 -16.72 -3.53 -6.75
C ILE A 225 -16.50 -4.35 -8.03
N PHE A 226 -15.81 -3.79 -9.02
CA PHE A 226 -15.53 -4.46 -10.29
C PHE A 226 -14.60 -5.66 -10.17
N THR A 227 -13.78 -5.76 -9.11
CA THR A 227 -12.98 -6.98 -8.86
C THR A 227 -13.87 -8.21 -8.60
N ARG A 228 -15.13 -7.99 -8.18
CA ARG A 228 -16.05 -9.03 -7.68
C ARG A 228 -15.44 -9.91 -6.58
N SER A 229 -14.46 -9.39 -5.84
CA SER A 229 -13.83 -10.09 -4.71
C SER A 229 -14.77 -10.08 -3.51
N GLN A 230 -15.25 -11.24 -3.07
CA GLN A 230 -16.17 -11.33 -1.90
C GLN A 230 -15.48 -10.88 -0.61
N SER A 231 -14.24 -11.32 -0.39
CA SER A 231 -13.41 -10.87 0.73
C SER A 231 -13.10 -9.38 0.65
N GLY A 232 -12.84 -8.87 -0.56
CA GLY A 232 -12.62 -7.46 -0.84
C GLY A 232 -13.81 -6.57 -0.50
N ILE A 233 -15.01 -6.94 -0.94
CA ILE A 233 -16.25 -6.22 -0.65
C ILE A 233 -16.56 -6.27 0.85
N GLY A 234 -16.35 -7.42 1.51
CA GLY A 234 -16.51 -7.54 2.96
C GLY A 234 -15.55 -6.63 3.73
N ALA A 235 -14.26 -6.65 3.37
CA ALA A 235 -13.25 -5.78 3.98
C ALA A 235 -13.54 -4.29 3.73
N MET A 236 -13.98 -3.93 2.53
CA MET A 236 -14.42 -2.57 2.20
C MET A 236 -15.56 -2.11 3.13
N ALA A 237 -16.58 -2.94 3.34
CA ALA A 237 -17.69 -2.60 4.24
C ALA A 237 -17.19 -2.36 5.68
N VAL A 238 -16.34 -3.25 6.20
CA VAL A 238 -15.74 -3.10 7.53
C VAL A 238 -14.94 -1.80 7.64
N VAL A 239 -14.11 -1.50 6.63
CA VAL A 239 -13.29 -0.28 6.60
C VAL A 239 -14.16 0.98 6.55
N LEU A 240 -15.23 0.98 5.75
CA LEU A 240 -16.17 2.10 5.69
C LEU A 240 -16.91 2.30 7.01
N ILE A 241 -17.35 1.22 7.66
CA ILE A 241 -17.98 1.27 8.99
C ILE A 241 -17.02 1.84 10.03
N ALA A 242 -15.81 1.29 10.12
CA ALA A 242 -14.80 1.78 11.05
C ALA A 242 -14.49 3.26 10.81
N PHE A 243 -14.30 3.65 9.54
CA PHE A 243 -14.04 5.04 9.16
C PHE A 243 -15.20 5.96 9.55
N ALA A 244 -16.45 5.58 9.28
CA ALA A 244 -17.62 6.39 9.62
C ALA A 244 -17.80 6.55 11.14
N ILE A 245 -17.58 5.49 11.92
CA ILE A 245 -17.61 5.55 13.39
C ILE A 245 -16.56 6.55 13.89
N ILE A 246 -15.31 6.41 13.45
CA ILE A 246 -14.21 7.30 13.85
C ILE A 246 -14.53 8.74 13.45
N ALA A 247 -14.98 8.96 12.21
CA ALA A 247 -15.34 10.27 11.70
C ALA A 247 -16.50 10.91 12.47
N SER A 248 -17.55 10.15 12.81
CA SER A 248 -18.70 10.60 13.59
C SER A 248 -18.30 11.01 15.00
N VAL A 249 -17.43 10.24 15.65
CA VAL A 249 -16.91 10.57 16.99
C VAL A 249 -16.06 11.85 16.93
N GLN A 250 -15.15 11.94 15.96
CA GLN A 250 -14.26 13.11 15.81
C GLN A 250 -15.02 14.41 15.46
N LYS A 251 -16.05 14.34 14.61
CA LYS A 251 -16.81 15.52 14.17
C LYS A 251 -18.08 15.78 14.99
N LYS A 252 -18.45 14.89 15.92
CA LYS A 252 -19.73 14.88 16.64
C LYS A 252 -20.96 14.92 15.71
N GLN A 253 -20.87 14.24 14.56
CA GLN A 253 -21.92 14.24 13.53
C GLN A 253 -22.42 12.82 13.23
N ILE A 254 -23.57 12.47 13.80
CA ILE A 254 -24.16 11.13 13.65
C ILE A 254 -24.75 10.88 12.24
N LYS A 255 -25.02 11.95 11.47
CA LYS A 255 -25.55 11.87 10.11
C LYS A 255 -24.61 11.15 9.13
N ILE A 256 -23.31 11.08 9.43
CA ILE A 256 -22.33 10.32 8.64
C ILE A 256 -22.67 8.82 8.68
N LEU A 257 -23.14 8.29 9.82
CA LEU A 257 -23.56 6.89 9.94
C LEU A 257 -24.81 6.60 9.10
N LEU A 258 -25.75 7.53 9.02
CA LEU A 258 -26.94 7.42 8.16
C LEU A 258 -26.55 7.38 6.68
N GLY A 259 -25.64 8.25 6.24
CA GLY A 259 -25.12 8.24 4.87
C GLY A 259 -24.40 6.93 4.51
N LEU A 260 -23.63 6.38 5.46
CA LEU A 260 -22.99 5.08 5.28
C LEU A 260 -24.01 3.95 5.16
N ALA A 261 -25.04 3.94 6.01
CA ALA A 261 -26.08 2.91 5.97
C ALA A 261 -26.76 2.86 4.59
N VAL A 262 -27.07 4.03 4.00
CA VAL A 262 -27.63 4.14 2.65
C VAL A 262 -26.67 3.61 1.59
N LEU A 263 -25.37 3.95 1.68
CA LEU A 263 -24.35 3.47 0.76
C LEU A 263 -24.22 1.93 0.79
N LEU A 264 -24.18 1.34 1.99
CA LEU A 264 -24.10 -0.12 2.15
C LEU A 264 -25.36 -0.81 1.62
N ALA A 265 -26.55 -0.25 1.88
CA ALA A 265 -27.79 -0.76 1.31
C ALA A 265 -27.78 -0.73 -0.23
N ALA A 266 -27.29 0.35 -0.84
CA ALA A 266 -27.16 0.45 -2.29
C ALA A 266 -26.19 -0.60 -2.86
N ILE A 267 -25.05 -0.83 -2.20
CA ILE A 267 -24.08 -1.85 -2.60
C ILE A 267 -24.68 -3.26 -2.51
N LEU A 268 -25.42 -3.56 -1.43
CA LEU A 268 -26.12 -4.84 -1.27
C LEU A 268 -27.19 -5.04 -2.34
N PHE A 269 -27.92 -3.98 -2.69
CA PHE A 269 -28.95 -4.01 -3.74
C PHE A 269 -28.36 -4.26 -5.14
N VAL A 270 -27.27 -3.58 -5.49
CA VAL A 270 -26.54 -3.82 -6.74
C VAL A 270 -25.97 -5.25 -6.78
N LYS A 271 -25.52 -5.77 -5.65
CA LYS A 271 -25.06 -7.17 -5.55
C LYS A 271 -26.20 -8.16 -5.80
N SER A 272 -27.38 -7.95 -5.20
CA SER A 272 -28.53 -8.85 -5.44
C SER A 272 -29.00 -8.83 -6.90
N ALA A 273 -28.93 -7.67 -7.57
CA ALA A 273 -29.32 -7.54 -8.97
C ALA A 273 -28.30 -8.18 -9.94
N ALA A 274 -27.04 -8.37 -9.54
CA ALA A 274 -26.00 -8.96 -10.38
C ALA A 274 -25.87 -10.49 -10.24
N VAL A 275 -26.64 -11.10 -9.32
CA VAL A 275 -26.70 -12.56 -9.07
C VAL A 275 -27.96 -13.19 -9.67
N ALA A 276 -28.91 -12.37 -10.14
CA ALA A 276 -30.08 -12.77 -10.92
C ALA A 276 -29.78 -12.68 -12.42
#